data_AF-X0ZBH7-F1
#
_entry.id   AF-X0ZBH7-F1
#
_cell.length_a   1.000
_cell.length_b   1.000
_cell.length_c   1.000
_cell.angle_alpha   90.00
_cell.angle_beta   90.00
_cell.angle_gamma   90.00
#
_symmetry.space_group_name_H-M   'P 1'
#
loop_
_entity.id
_entity.type
_entity.pdbx_description
1 polymer ?
#
loop_
_entity_poly.entity_id
_entity_poly.type
_entity_poly.pdbx_seq_one_letter_code
_entity_poly.pdbx_strand_id
1 'polypeptide(L)'
;ISAEHFVKFSLPYLNRISDEFGGLWIHSCGNYSHNLDNLSLVHNLRGIDFAVTETPIDAVLDKFRGKIIISMRVGLNEKGEFLNMPQFVRYVQKKLKKKVEGVFLYIEIWEGNRAVPVKCSPEQIDEICKLFDR
;
A
#
# COMPACT_ATOMS: atom_id res chain seq x y z
N ILE A 1 8.82 3.24 -13.79
CA ILE A 1 8.56 2.72 -15.15
C ILE A 1 7.48 3.55 -15.81
N SER A 2 7.62 3.96 -17.08
CA SER A 2 6.55 4.68 -17.79
C SER A 2 5.33 3.78 -17.99
N ALA A 3 4.16 4.36 -18.27
CA ALA A 3 2.94 3.59 -18.54
C ALA A 3 3.11 2.65 -19.74
N GLU A 4 3.70 3.15 -20.83
CA GLU A 4 3.99 2.34 -22.03
C GLU A 4 4.95 1.18 -21.72
N HIS A 5 6.04 1.46 -21.00
CA HIS A 5 7.01 0.42 -20.66
C HIS A 5 6.44 -0.62 -19.70
N PHE A 6 5.51 -0.26 -18.82
CA PHE A 6 4.83 -1.24 -17.97
C PHE A 6 4.05 -2.24 -18.82
N VAL A 7 3.25 -1.74 -19.78
CA VAL A 7 2.47 -2.61 -20.68
C VAL A 7 3.39 -3.47 -21.54
N LYS A 8 4.49 -2.90 -22.04
CA LYS A 8 5.41 -3.62 -22.93
C LYS A 8 6.28 -4.65 -22.22
N PHE A 9 6.76 -4.33 -21.02
CA PHE A 9 7.84 -5.08 -20.39
C PHE A 9 7.51 -5.68 -19.02
N SER A 10 6.42 -5.26 -18.37
CA SER A 10 6.00 -5.81 -17.07
C SER A 10 4.77 -6.67 -17.19
N LEU A 11 3.71 -6.13 -17.81
CA LEU A 11 2.39 -6.78 -17.86
C LEU A 11 2.41 -8.21 -18.42
N PRO A 12 3.11 -8.55 -19.52
CA PRO A 12 3.11 -9.92 -20.05
C PRO A 12 3.68 -10.93 -19.06
N TYR A 13 4.70 -10.54 -18.29
CA TYR A 13 5.33 -11.41 -17.31
C TYR A 13 4.51 -11.51 -16.03
N LEU A 14 3.91 -10.40 -15.59
CA LEU A 14 2.98 -10.41 -14.47
C LEU A 14 1.79 -11.33 -14.75
N ASN A 15 1.21 -11.28 -15.95
CA ASN A 15 0.09 -12.17 -16.30
C ASN A 15 0.51 -13.63 -16.35
N ARG A 16 1.68 -13.94 -16.93
CA ARG A 16 2.21 -15.32 -16.91
C ARG A 16 2.40 -15.87 -15.49
N ILE A 17 2.94 -15.06 -14.58
CA ILE A 17 3.11 -15.46 -13.17
C ILE A 17 1.73 -15.60 -12.52
N SER A 18 0.83 -14.65 -12.74
CA SER A 18 -0.50 -14.70 -12.16
C SER A 18 -1.30 -15.92 -12.64
N ASP A 19 -1.19 -16.29 -13.91
CA ASP A 19 -1.90 -17.42 -14.48
C ASP A 19 -1.39 -18.74 -13.89
N GLU A 20 -0.09 -18.83 -13.60
CA GLU A 20 0.54 -20.00 -12.97
C GLU A 20 0.18 -20.13 -11.48
N PHE A 21 0.18 -19.01 -10.73
CA PHE A 21 0.02 -19.03 -9.27
C PHE A 21 -1.38 -18.62 -8.77
N GLY A 22 -2.33 -18.36 -9.68
CA GLY A 22 -3.73 -18.03 -9.34
C GLY A 22 -3.98 -16.59 -8.87
N GLY A 23 -3.01 -15.70 -9.04
CA GLY A 23 -3.12 -14.28 -8.69
C GLY A 23 -1.81 -13.64 -8.25
N LEU A 24 -1.83 -12.32 -8.13
CA LEU A 24 -0.68 -11.54 -7.66
C LEU A 24 -1.05 -10.50 -6.60
N TRP A 25 -0.15 -10.34 -5.63
CA TRP A 25 -0.08 -9.15 -4.79
C TRP A 25 1.18 -8.37 -5.18
N ILE A 26 1.03 -7.14 -5.66
CA ILE A 26 2.13 -6.36 -6.23
C ILE A 26 2.54 -5.22 -5.30
N HIS A 27 3.83 -5.16 -4.98
CA HIS A 27 4.43 -4.03 -4.31
C HIS A 27 5.24 -3.15 -5.29
N SER A 28 5.19 -1.83 -5.15
CA SER A 28 6.12 -0.90 -5.81
C SER A 28 6.47 0.27 -4.89
N CYS A 29 7.76 0.58 -4.74
CA CYS A 29 8.23 1.81 -4.10
C CYS A 29 8.02 3.00 -5.03
N GLY A 30 7.98 4.21 -4.48
CA GLY A 30 7.82 5.43 -5.25
C GLY A 30 6.36 5.77 -5.55
N ASN A 31 6.18 6.89 -6.24
CA ASN A 31 4.88 7.26 -6.80
C ASN A 31 4.67 6.49 -8.11
N TYR A 32 3.72 5.54 -8.11
CA TYR A 32 3.34 4.77 -9.30
C TYR A 32 1.89 5.04 -9.73
N SER A 33 1.30 6.16 -9.31
CA SER A 33 -0.08 6.54 -9.64
C SER A 33 -0.38 6.51 -11.15
N HIS A 34 0.60 6.85 -11.99
CA HIS A 34 0.47 6.81 -13.46
C HIS A 34 0.39 5.38 -14.05
N ASN A 35 0.56 4.34 -13.24
CA ASN A 35 0.41 2.94 -13.63
C ASN A 35 -0.83 2.25 -13.01
N LEU A 36 -1.66 2.95 -12.23
CA LEU A 36 -2.84 2.33 -11.61
C LEU A 36 -3.81 1.73 -12.64
N ASP A 37 -3.94 2.35 -13.80
CA ASP A 37 -4.73 1.80 -14.91
C ASP A 37 -4.11 0.53 -15.47
N ASN A 38 -2.79 0.51 -15.67
CA ASN A 38 -2.09 -0.66 -16.18
C ASN A 38 -2.11 -1.83 -15.19
N LEU A 39 -2.05 -1.55 -13.89
CA LEU A 39 -2.18 -2.57 -12.85
C LEU A 39 -3.53 -3.28 -12.93
N SER A 40 -4.60 -2.59 -13.33
CA SER A 40 -5.91 -3.23 -13.52
C SER A 40 -5.99 -4.20 -14.70
N LEU A 41 -4.97 -4.24 -15.55
CA LEU A 41 -4.83 -5.22 -16.64
C LEU A 41 -4.15 -6.52 -16.17
N VAL A 42 -3.59 -6.54 -14.95
CA VAL A 42 -2.97 -7.73 -14.40
C VAL A 42 -4.05 -8.77 -14.12
N HIS A 43 -3.91 -9.96 -14.70
CA HIS A 43 -4.82 -11.09 -14.44
C HIS A 43 -4.87 -11.37 -12.94
N ASN A 44 -6.04 -11.69 -12.41
CA ASN A 44 -6.24 -12.07 -11.01
C ASN A 44 -5.46 -11.22 -9.98
N LEU A 45 -5.35 -9.90 -10.20
CA LEU A 45 -4.74 -9.01 -9.23
C LEU A 45 -5.49 -9.13 -7.89
N ARG A 46 -4.81 -9.60 -6.84
CA ARG A 46 -5.38 -9.83 -5.51
C ARG A 46 -5.13 -8.69 -4.56
N GLY A 47 -4.05 -7.95 -4.76
CA GLY A 47 -3.75 -6.78 -3.95
C GLY A 47 -2.58 -5.95 -4.45
N ILE A 48 -2.47 -4.76 -3.87
CA ILE A 48 -1.34 -3.87 -4.08
C ILE A 48 -0.81 -3.35 -2.74
N ASP A 49 0.48 -3.09 -2.68
CA ASP A 49 1.15 -2.41 -1.57
C ASP A 49 1.78 -1.08 -2.02
N PHE A 50 1.65 -0.04 -1.18
CA PHE A 50 2.30 1.24 -1.40
C PHE A 50 2.62 2.00 -0.11
N ALA A 51 3.54 2.95 -0.23
CA ALA A 51 3.75 3.99 0.76
C ALA A 51 2.74 5.13 0.56
N VAL A 52 1.95 5.44 1.58
CA VAL A 52 0.94 6.51 1.54
C VAL A 52 1.56 7.90 1.31
N THR A 53 2.82 8.10 1.70
CA THR A 53 3.56 9.35 1.46
C THR A 53 4.08 9.49 0.02
N GLU A 54 4.14 8.40 -0.73
CA GLU A 54 4.66 8.40 -2.11
C GLU A 54 3.53 8.36 -3.14
N THR A 55 2.66 7.36 -3.04
CA THR A 55 1.53 7.17 -3.94
C THR A 55 0.24 7.69 -3.28
N PRO A 56 -0.49 8.64 -3.91
CA PRO A 56 -1.69 9.22 -3.32
C PRO A 56 -2.78 8.18 -3.03
N ILE A 57 -3.14 8.04 -1.76
CA ILE A 57 -4.18 7.09 -1.31
C ILE A 57 -5.53 7.29 -2.00
N ASP A 58 -5.93 8.54 -2.29
CA ASP A 58 -7.20 8.82 -2.95
C ASP A 58 -7.26 8.19 -4.35
N ALA A 59 -6.18 8.32 -5.13
CA ALA A 59 -6.08 7.70 -6.47
C ALA A 59 -6.15 6.17 -6.41
N VAL A 60 -5.52 5.58 -5.38
CA VAL A 60 -5.59 4.12 -5.16
C VAL A 60 -7.00 3.68 -4.79
N LEU A 61 -7.64 4.38 -3.85
CA LEU A 61 -9.01 4.08 -3.43
C LEU A 61 -10.00 4.23 -4.58
N ASP A 62 -9.91 5.30 -5.37
CA ASP A 62 -10.79 5.52 -6.52
C ASP A 62 -10.69 4.38 -7.55
N LYS A 63 -9.48 3.85 -7.76
CA LYS A 63 -9.27 2.75 -8.71
C LYS A 63 -9.68 1.39 -8.17
N PHE A 64 -9.32 1.08 -6.93
CA PHE A 64 -9.23 -0.30 -6.43
C PHE A 64 -10.12 -0.64 -5.23
N ARG A 65 -10.78 0.35 -4.61
CA ARG A 65 -11.64 0.11 -3.45
C ARG A 65 -12.69 -0.97 -3.73
N GLY A 66 -12.73 -1.99 -2.87
CA GLY A 66 -13.69 -3.10 -2.96
C GLY A 66 -13.42 -4.09 -4.10
N LYS A 67 -12.30 -3.96 -4.84
CA LYS A 67 -11.93 -4.86 -5.93
C LYS A 67 -10.80 -5.81 -5.55
N ILE A 68 -9.82 -5.30 -4.80
CA ILE A 68 -8.61 -6.01 -4.37
C ILE A 68 -8.25 -5.62 -2.94
N ILE A 69 -7.27 -6.31 -2.36
CA ILE A 69 -6.64 -5.92 -1.10
C ILE A 69 -5.76 -4.70 -1.34
N ILE A 70 -5.99 -3.64 -0.58
CA ILE A 70 -5.17 -2.43 -0.54
C ILE A 70 -4.35 -2.50 0.73
N SER A 71 -3.05 -2.78 0.60
CA SER A 71 -2.14 -2.77 1.73
C SER A 71 -1.32 -1.50 1.81
N MET A 72 -1.08 -1.07 3.04
CA MET A 72 -0.25 0.11 3.32
C MET A 72 0.67 -0.18 4.48
N ARG A 73 1.94 0.19 4.28
CA ARG A 73 3.00 0.10 5.27
C ARG A 73 2.90 1.23 6.29
N VAL A 74 2.47 0.88 7.50
CA VAL A 74 2.52 1.75 8.67
C VAL A 74 3.99 1.88 9.05
N GLY A 75 4.58 3.04 8.81
CA GLY A 75 6.04 3.16 8.92
C GLY A 75 6.67 4.01 7.86
N LEU A 76 6.17 3.82 6.64
CA LEU A 76 6.84 4.31 5.45
C LEU A 76 6.50 5.78 5.19
N ASN A 77 7.17 6.60 5.99
CA ASN A 77 7.05 8.05 6.04
C ASN A 77 8.27 8.70 5.42
N GLU A 78 8.62 8.30 4.19
CA GLU A 78 9.85 8.74 3.53
C GLU A 78 9.94 10.27 3.41
N LYS A 79 8.80 10.94 3.25
CA LYS A 79 8.72 12.40 3.18
C LYS A 79 8.62 13.12 4.54
N GLY A 80 8.63 12.39 5.65
CA GLY A 80 8.56 13.01 6.98
C GLY A 80 7.19 13.63 7.32
N GLU A 81 6.11 13.26 6.61
CA GLU A 81 4.76 13.82 6.77
C GLU A 81 4.09 13.46 8.11
N PHE A 82 4.50 12.36 8.74
CA PHE A 82 3.95 11.87 10.01
C PHE A 82 4.97 11.88 11.15
N LEU A 83 4.60 12.43 12.30
CA LEU A 83 5.43 12.46 13.51
C LEU A 83 5.52 11.08 14.18
N ASN A 84 4.49 10.25 14.01
CA ASN A 84 4.41 8.91 14.60
C ASN A 84 3.45 7.99 13.84
N MET A 85 3.53 6.69 14.13
CA MET A 85 2.68 5.66 13.50
C MET A 85 1.17 5.84 13.77
N PRO A 86 0.73 6.19 14.99
CA PRO A 86 -0.69 6.44 15.23
C PRO A 86 -1.25 7.61 14.40
N GLN A 87 -0.45 8.66 14.13
CA GLN A 87 -0.85 9.75 13.25
C GLN A 87 -1.05 9.27 11.80
N PHE A 88 -0.16 8.41 11.29
CA PHE A 88 -0.34 7.77 10.00
C PHE A 88 -1.65 6.98 9.94
N VAL A 89 -1.92 6.14 10.94
CA VAL A 89 -3.12 5.30 10.97
C VAL A 89 -4.39 6.15 11.01
N ARG A 90 -4.41 7.22 11.82
CA ARG A 90 -5.52 8.18 11.84
C ARG A 90 -5.74 8.86 10.49
N TYR A 91 -4.66 9.22 9.79
CA TYR A 91 -4.75 9.79 8.46
C TYR A 91 -5.40 8.81 7.47
N VAL A 92 -4.97 7.55 7.48
CA VAL A 92 -5.58 6.50 6.64
C VAL A 92 -7.04 6.30 6.99
N GLN A 93 -7.41 6.17 8.27
CA GLN A 93 -8.81 6.04 8.70
C GLN A 93 -9.68 7.20 8.21
N LYS A 94 -9.18 8.43 8.30
CA LYS A 94 -9.88 9.63 7.79
C LYS A 94 -10.09 9.55 6.28
N LYS A 95 -9.13 9.04 5.52
CA LYS A 95 -9.21 8.88 4.05
C LYS A 95 -10.19 7.79 3.63
N LEU A 96 -10.28 6.71 4.40
CA LEU A 96 -11.24 5.63 4.15
C LEU A 96 -12.71 6.09 4.29
N LYS A 97 -12.97 7.12 5.12
CA LYS A 97 -14.25 7.80 5.44
C LYS A 97 -15.34 6.90 6.05
N LYS A 98 -15.33 5.61 5.76
CA LYS A 98 -16.24 4.55 6.21
C LYS A 98 -15.47 3.23 6.14
N LYS A 99 -15.95 2.19 6.85
CA LYS A 99 -15.33 0.86 6.81
C LYS A 99 -15.17 0.40 5.34
N VAL A 100 -13.95 0.06 4.97
CA VAL A 100 -13.61 -0.45 3.64
C VAL A 100 -13.14 -1.87 3.83
N GLU A 101 -13.82 -2.81 3.19
CA GLU A 101 -13.35 -4.18 3.12
C GLU A 101 -12.10 -4.26 2.22
N GLY A 102 -11.20 -5.18 2.53
CA GLY A 102 -9.97 -5.35 1.76
C GLY A 102 -8.93 -4.26 2.01
N VAL A 103 -8.89 -3.64 3.19
CA VAL A 103 -7.74 -2.82 3.60
C VAL A 103 -6.89 -3.59 4.59
N PHE A 104 -5.59 -3.69 4.33
CA PHE A 104 -4.63 -4.35 5.20
C PHE A 104 -3.54 -3.36 5.64
N LEU A 105 -3.42 -3.14 6.94
CA LEU A 105 -2.38 -2.30 7.52
C LEU A 105 -1.37 -3.18 8.21
N TYR A 106 -0.10 -3.01 7.88
CA TYR A 106 0.97 -3.76 8.51
C TYR A 106 2.14 -2.86 8.90
N ILE A 107 2.79 -3.23 9.99
CA ILE A 107 3.95 -2.54 10.54
C ILE A 107 5.17 -3.37 10.14
N GLU A 108 6.08 -2.78 9.37
CA GLU A 108 7.38 -3.40 9.11
C GLU A 108 8.31 -3.13 10.29
N ILE A 109 8.61 -4.17 11.06
CA ILE A 109 9.66 -4.13 12.08
C ILE A 109 10.97 -4.46 11.37
N TRP A 110 11.67 -3.42 10.89
CA TRP A 110 12.93 -3.59 10.18
C TRP A 110 14.11 -3.53 11.17
N GLU A 111 14.92 -4.58 11.24
CA GLU A 111 16.13 -4.62 12.07
C GLU A 111 17.41 -4.14 11.34
N GLY A 112 17.33 -3.73 10.08
CA GLY A 112 18.50 -3.34 9.28
C GLY A 112 18.79 -1.83 9.21
N ASN A 113 19.95 -1.48 8.64
CA ASN A 113 20.54 -0.13 8.59
C ASN A 113 19.84 0.89 7.67
N ARG A 114 18.66 0.60 7.10
CA ARG A 114 17.90 1.64 6.38
C ARG A 114 17.13 2.44 7.41
N ALA A 115 17.36 3.75 7.43
CA ALA A 115 16.66 4.68 8.29
C ALA A 115 15.15 4.64 8.01
N VAL A 116 14.42 3.74 8.69
CA VAL A 116 12.99 3.94 8.90
C VAL A 116 12.93 5.14 9.85
N PRO A 117 12.43 6.30 9.41
CA PRO A 117 12.61 7.55 10.16
C PRO A 117 11.91 7.55 11.53
N VAL A 118 11.01 6.59 11.75
CA VAL A 118 10.28 6.46 13.01
C VAL A 118 10.24 4.98 13.41
N LYS A 119 10.92 4.64 14.51
CA LYS A 119 10.80 3.32 15.15
C LYS A 119 9.43 3.20 15.81
N CYS A 120 8.74 2.09 15.57
CA CYS A 120 7.48 1.81 16.23
C CYS A 120 7.76 1.31 17.66
N SER A 121 7.33 2.05 18.67
CA SER A 121 7.43 1.62 20.08
C SER A 121 6.25 0.72 20.46
N PRO A 122 6.36 -0.14 21.48
CA PRO A 122 5.23 -0.94 21.99
C PRO A 122 3.99 -0.08 22.31
N GLU A 123 4.19 1.11 22.88
CA GLU A 123 3.10 2.03 23.21
C GLU A 123 2.36 2.54 21.96
N GLN A 124 3.08 2.73 20.85
CA GLN A 124 2.48 3.09 19.57
C GLN A 124 1.69 1.93 18.97
N ILE A 125 2.16 0.69 19.13
CA ILE A 125 1.42 -0.51 18.70
C ILE A 125 0.11 -0.60 19.47
N ASP A 126 0.13 -0.46 20.80
CA ASP A 126 -1.07 -0.46 21.64
C ASP A 126 -2.05 0.65 21.26
N GLU A 127 -1.57 1.85 20.98
CA GLU A 127 -2.40 2.96 20.49
C GLU A 127 -3.04 2.61 19.13
N ILE A 128 -2.29 2.03 18.21
CA ILE A 128 -2.78 1.62 16.90
C ILE A 128 -3.86 0.54 17.03
N CYS A 129 -3.66 -0.49 17.86
CA CYS A 129 -4.66 -1.53 18.11
C CYS A 129 -5.99 -0.92 18.59
N LYS A 130 -5.94 0.00 19.56
CA LYS A 130 -7.13 0.71 20.07
C LYS A 130 -7.86 1.55 19.03
N LEU A 131 -7.22 1.93 17.92
CA LEU A 131 -7.89 2.64 16.82
C LEU A 131 -8.81 1.71 16.01
N PHE A 132 -8.61 0.39 16.07
CA PHE A 132 -9.42 -0.61 15.35
C PHE A 132 -10.47 -1.30 16.22
N ASP A 133 -10.39 -1.17 17.55
CA ASP A 133 -11.37 -1.73 18.51
C ASP A 133 -12.69 -0.93 18.61
N ARG A 134 -13.00 -0.07 17.62
CA ARG A 134 -14.17 0.83 17.62
C ARG A 134 -15.23 0.41 16.60
#